data_AF-A0A109JB47-F1
#
_entry.id   AF-A0A109JB47-F1
#
_cell.length_a   1.000
_cell.length_b   1.000
_cell.length_c   1.000
_cell.angle_alpha   90.00
_cell.angle_beta   90.00
_cell.angle_gamma   90.00
#
_symmetry.space_group_name_H-M   'P 1'
#
loop_
_entity.id
_entity.type
_entity.pdbx_description
1 polymer ?
#
loop_
_entity_poly.entity_id
_entity_poly.type
_entity_poly.pdbx_seq_one_letter_code
_entity_poly.pdbx_strand_id
1 'polypeptide(L)'
;MVIDSVFGPWRPDISALNNPGVTVARNVLPAIGALNGSVAYEPMKRVSLFSNAVLPSRPLGAVSGQDLAGNGKVYTGCAEGLFKLSPSDLSWQDVSRSDPYTSGSEKWNFTKYGSWAVGTNFVNPPQFIDMNEDEQFDDLTTLVKARYITTSRGFVVVANTNDSFDGDIPYRVRWSGLDQPTSWDFSLTTQADFQDINNGSGVIQGIVGGEDVTIFMKDSIVKMTYVGTPLIWQFDEIITGKGCAVPESIIEFGNGNVAFLSDDGWYVYDGSPNLEGIGEGKIDKYFHRYVNTAQYSYMSVAADPSKKLIYWCYSSNDAIDGTPDKMLIYNYAIGEFTEADSEVDFIYNSVTLPWTIEQLDQFGTIENMPAPFDSPTWAGGNSQLAGITVSGAVYLFTGDNKTGTIETSEQFLLQQLQAMYQGVKGDRTVVVRVRPIFDGVGSATARVGSRLLSNSEVVWSQMAAPNESGWCTIRQQGRFHRVRLVLTGNYTQATSLQYDAVPAGFR
;
A
#
# COMPACT_ATOMS: atom_id res chain seq x y z
N MET A 1 -14.57 35.46 17.56
CA MET A 1 -13.96 34.71 18.67
C MET A 1 -13.20 33.56 18.05
N VAL A 2 -11.93 33.36 18.44
CA VAL A 2 -11.06 32.36 17.81
C VAL A 2 -11.20 31.01 18.52
N ILE A 3 -11.31 29.94 17.74
CA ILE A 3 -11.37 28.54 18.19
C ILE A 3 -10.24 27.78 17.50
N ASP A 4 -9.40 27.11 18.26
CA ASP A 4 -8.36 26.22 17.72
C ASP A 4 -8.93 24.81 17.55
N SER A 5 -8.71 24.22 16.37
CA SER A 5 -9.12 22.86 16.05
C SER A 5 -7.94 22.10 15.47
N VAL A 6 -7.56 21.01 16.11
CA VAL A 6 -6.45 20.16 15.70
C VAL A 6 -6.98 19.10 14.75
N PHE A 7 -6.18 18.70 13.76
CA PHE A 7 -6.58 17.56 12.94
C PHE A 7 -6.55 16.28 13.76
N GLY A 8 -7.64 15.52 13.66
CA GLY A 8 -7.72 14.16 14.15
C GLY A 8 -7.60 13.15 13.01
N PRO A 9 -7.69 11.86 13.33
CA PRO A 9 -7.47 10.79 12.36
C PRO A 9 -8.59 10.69 11.30
N TRP A 10 -8.32 10.06 10.16
CA TRP A 10 -9.35 9.90 9.13
C TRP A 10 -10.35 8.81 9.52
N ARG A 11 -11.62 9.18 9.58
CA ARG A 11 -12.73 8.30 10.02
C ARG A 11 -13.96 8.48 9.13
N PRO A 12 -13.94 7.97 7.89
CA PRO A 12 -15.09 8.05 6.99
C PRO A 12 -16.29 7.19 7.42
N ASP A 13 -16.08 6.13 8.20
CA ASP A 13 -17.13 5.17 8.57
C ASP A 13 -18.12 5.67 9.62
N ILE A 14 -17.73 6.69 10.39
CA ILE A 14 -18.56 7.27 11.43
C ILE A 14 -19.21 8.57 10.96
N SER A 15 -20.32 8.93 11.61
CA SER A 15 -21.06 10.15 11.27
C SER A 15 -20.14 11.37 11.29
N ALA A 16 -20.29 12.26 10.31
CA ALA A 16 -19.52 13.49 10.22
C ALA A 16 -19.70 14.41 11.43
N LEU A 17 -20.88 14.37 12.07
CA LEU A 17 -21.21 15.18 13.23
C LEU A 17 -20.45 14.71 14.47
N ASN A 18 -19.65 15.61 15.07
CA ASN A 18 -18.78 15.32 16.22
C ASN A 18 -17.84 14.13 15.98
N ASN A 19 -17.43 13.93 14.73
CA ASN A 19 -16.41 12.96 14.39
C ASN A 19 -15.09 13.32 15.12
N PRO A 20 -14.44 12.38 15.84
CA PRO A 20 -13.18 12.59 16.54
C PRO A 20 -12.02 12.99 15.62
N GLY A 21 -12.15 12.89 14.30
CA GLY A 21 -11.13 13.35 13.37
C GLY A 21 -11.67 13.95 12.08
N VAL A 22 -11.07 13.60 10.95
CA VAL A 22 -11.38 14.16 9.64
C VAL A 22 -12.26 13.21 8.83
N THR A 23 -13.15 13.77 8.00
CA THR A 23 -14.04 13.01 7.13
C THR A 23 -13.40 12.69 5.78
N VAL A 24 -12.44 13.51 5.33
CA VAL A 24 -11.68 13.31 4.09
C VAL A 24 -10.21 13.63 4.37
N ALA A 25 -9.32 12.72 3.99
CA ALA A 25 -7.87 12.94 3.94
C ALA A 25 -7.35 12.34 2.63
N ARG A 26 -7.32 13.15 1.56
CA ARG A 26 -6.93 12.73 0.21
C ARG A 26 -5.59 13.33 -0.21
N ASN A 27 -4.72 12.53 -0.83
CA ASN A 27 -3.39 12.89 -1.32
C ASN A 27 -2.46 13.42 -0.23
N VAL A 28 -2.61 12.88 0.98
CA VAL A 28 -1.81 13.20 2.17
C VAL A 28 -1.39 11.92 2.88
N LEU A 29 -0.27 11.96 3.59
CA LEU A 29 0.26 10.86 4.39
C LEU A 29 0.00 11.14 5.87
N PRO A 30 -0.46 10.16 6.67
CA PRO A 30 -0.72 10.38 8.08
C PRO A 30 0.61 10.31 8.85
N ALA A 31 0.87 11.33 9.66
CA ALA A 31 2.05 11.49 10.47
C ALA A 31 1.69 11.83 11.93
N ILE A 32 2.65 11.69 12.83
CA ILE A 32 2.43 11.98 14.25
C ILE A 32 2.17 13.47 14.46
N GLY A 33 1.07 13.81 15.14
CA GLY A 33 0.75 15.19 15.49
C GLY A 33 1.50 15.66 16.73
N ALA A 34 1.58 16.99 16.92
CA ALA A 34 2.30 17.60 18.04
C ALA A 34 1.61 17.41 19.41
N LEU A 35 0.30 17.11 19.42
CA LEU A 35 -0.49 16.88 20.62
C LEU A 35 -0.89 15.41 20.72
N ASN A 36 -1.02 14.89 21.94
CA ASN A 36 -1.41 13.50 22.16
C ASN A 36 -2.81 13.22 21.55
N GLY A 37 -2.89 12.23 20.67
CA GLY A 37 -4.11 11.90 19.91
C GLY A 37 -4.38 12.76 18.66
N SER A 38 -3.51 13.73 18.33
CA SER A 38 -3.60 14.49 17.08
C SER A 38 -2.83 13.81 15.95
N VAL A 39 -3.33 13.98 14.72
CA VAL A 39 -2.69 13.47 13.50
C VAL A 39 -2.26 14.67 12.68
N ALA A 40 -1.01 14.67 12.22
CA ALA A 40 -0.55 15.62 11.24
C ALA A 40 -0.58 14.99 9.84
N TYR A 41 -0.72 15.83 8.82
CA TYR A 41 -0.79 15.38 7.43
C TYR A 41 0.40 15.89 6.64
N GLU A 42 1.21 14.98 6.14
CA GLU A 42 2.34 15.26 5.25
C GLU A 42 1.88 15.15 3.78
N PRO A 43 2.51 15.87 2.84
CA PRO A 43 2.18 15.73 1.43
C PRO A 43 2.56 14.34 0.90
N MET A 44 1.69 13.74 0.09
CA MET A 44 2.11 12.64 -0.77
C MET A 44 2.89 13.20 -1.97
N LYS A 45 4.02 12.58 -2.32
CA LYS A 45 4.79 12.92 -3.51
C LYS A 45 4.10 12.37 -4.76
N ARG A 46 4.13 13.14 -5.84
CA ARG A 46 3.68 12.70 -7.15
C ARG A 46 4.67 11.70 -7.74
N VAL A 47 4.17 10.86 -8.62
CA VAL A 47 5.00 9.95 -9.40
C VAL A 47 5.78 10.75 -10.44
N SER A 48 7.07 10.44 -10.60
CA SER A 48 7.96 11.00 -11.61
C SER A 48 8.41 9.88 -12.54
N LEU A 49 8.43 10.14 -13.84
CA LEU A 49 8.79 9.16 -14.84
C LEU A 49 10.27 8.83 -14.70
N PHE A 50 10.58 7.56 -14.44
CA PHE A 50 11.95 7.07 -14.33
C PHE A 50 12.38 6.36 -15.61
N SER A 51 11.54 5.46 -16.13
CA SER A 51 11.76 4.79 -17.41
C SER A 51 10.49 4.81 -18.23
N ASN A 52 10.62 5.15 -19.52
CA ASN A 52 9.53 5.06 -20.50
C ASN A 52 9.56 3.73 -21.27
N ALA A 53 10.08 2.67 -20.66
CA ALA A 53 10.11 1.35 -21.29
C ALA A 53 8.72 0.78 -21.49
N VAL A 54 8.60 -0.10 -22.49
CA VAL A 54 7.33 -0.73 -22.88
C VAL A 54 7.41 -2.22 -22.63
N LEU A 55 6.41 -2.78 -21.95
CA LEU A 55 6.26 -4.23 -21.78
C LEU A 55 5.29 -4.78 -22.84
N PRO A 56 5.46 -6.05 -23.27
CA PRO A 56 4.53 -6.67 -24.22
C PRO A 56 3.10 -6.84 -23.68
N SER A 57 2.97 -6.97 -22.36
CA SER A 57 1.69 -7.05 -21.67
C SER A 57 1.80 -6.42 -20.29
N ARG A 58 0.64 -6.28 -19.61
CA ARG A 58 0.58 -5.69 -18.27
C ARG A 58 1.52 -6.40 -17.29
N PRO A 59 2.12 -5.67 -16.34
CA PRO A 59 2.89 -6.28 -15.27
C PRO A 59 1.97 -7.11 -14.37
N LEU A 60 2.37 -8.36 -14.10
CA LEU A 60 1.63 -9.33 -13.30
C LEU A 60 2.35 -9.66 -11.97
N GLY A 61 3.56 -9.14 -11.78
CA GLY A 61 4.34 -9.23 -10.55
C GLY A 61 5.72 -8.62 -10.77
N ALA A 62 6.38 -8.18 -9.71
CA ALA A 62 7.74 -7.67 -9.79
C ALA A 62 8.55 -8.05 -8.56
N VAL A 63 9.86 -8.19 -8.73
CA VAL A 63 10.81 -8.46 -7.66
C VAL A 63 12.08 -7.67 -7.87
N SER A 64 12.66 -7.24 -6.76
CA SER A 64 13.95 -6.55 -6.76
C SER A 64 14.90 -7.18 -5.74
N GLY A 65 16.18 -7.17 -6.08
CA GLY A 65 17.25 -7.71 -5.25
C GLY A 65 18.60 -7.09 -5.59
N GLN A 66 19.66 -7.67 -5.02
CA GLN A 66 21.03 -7.21 -5.19
C GLN A 66 21.94 -8.41 -5.44
N ASP A 67 22.99 -8.19 -6.22
CA ASP A 67 24.09 -9.14 -6.35
C ASP A 67 25.07 -9.04 -5.16
N LEU A 68 26.06 -9.92 -5.13
CA LEU A 68 27.16 -9.91 -4.15
C LEU A 68 27.98 -8.60 -4.13
N ALA A 69 27.94 -7.82 -5.22
CA ALA A 69 28.65 -6.55 -5.36
C ALA A 69 27.79 -5.33 -4.94
N GLY A 70 26.52 -5.55 -4.55
CA GLY A 70 25.58 -4.50 -4.14
C GLY A 70 24.84 -3.82 -5.30
N ASN A 71 24.92 -4.34 -6.52
CA ASN A 71 24.19 -3.80 -7.66
C ASN A 71 22.73 -4.22 -7.62
N GLY A 72 21.82 -3.24 -7.60
CA GLY A 72 20.38 -3.48 -7.66
C GLY A 72 19.94 -4.10 -8.99
N LYS A 73 19.08 -5.12 -8.93
CA LYS A 73 18.42 -5.77 -10.07
C LYS A 73 16.92 -5.70 -9.88
N VAL A 74 16.18 -5.42 -10.96
CA VAL A 74 14.72 -5.34 -10.97
C VAL A 74 14.19 -6.22 -12.08
N TYR A 75 13.33 -7.16 -11.72
CA TYR A 75 12.67 -8.08 -12.62
C TYR A 75 11.15 -7.88 -12.55
N THR A 76 10.48 -8.05 -13.68
CA THR A 76 9.02 -7.99 -13.78
C THR A 76 8.52 -9.18 -14.60
N GLY A 77 7.39 -9.74 -14.17
CA GLY A 77 6.70 -10.80 -14.88
C GLY A 77 5.54 -10.25 -15.70
N CYS A 78 5.43 -10.75 -16.92
CA CYS A 78 4.35 -10.49 -17.87
C CYS A 78 3.60 -11.79 -18.18
N ALA A 79 2.53 -11.71 -18.97
CA ALA A 79 1.81 -12.91 -19.40
C ALA A 79 2.67 -13.83 -20.29
N GLU A 80 3.57 -13.25 -21.08
CA GLU A 80 4.34 -13.94 -22.13
C GLU A 80 5.82 -14.15 -21.78
N GLY A 81 6.33 -13.56 -20.69
CA GLY A 81 7.76 -13.58 -20.39
C GLY A 81 8.15 -12.91 -19.07
N LEU A 82 9.44 -13.01 -18.75
CA LEU A 82 10.10 -12.36 -17.63
C LEU A 82 11.11 -11.35 -18.17
N PHE A 83 11.04 -10.12 -17.67
CA PHE A 83 11.85 -9.01 -18.16
C PHE A 83 12.67 -8.39 -17.04
N LYS A 84 13.86 -7.91 -17.38
CA LYS A 84 14.78 -7.20 -16.49
C LYS A 84 14.91 -5.75 -16.93
N LEU A 85 14.93 -4.83 -15.98
CA LEU A 85 15.20 -3.42 -16.27
C LEU A 85 16.71 -3.21 -16.41
N SER A 86 17.13 -2.80 -17.60
CA SER A 86 18.54 -2.53 -17.89
C SER A 86 18.95 -1.14 -17.39
N PRO A 87 20.05 -1.00 -16.63
CA PRO A 87 20.51 0.30 -16.14
C PRO A 87 21.15 1.17 -17.24
N SER A 88 21.57 0.61 -18.37
CA SER A 88 22.28 1.37 -19.41
C SER A 88 21.38 2.18 -20.34
N ASP A 89 20.19 1.67 -20.61
CA ASP A 89 19.23 2.23 -21.57
C ASP A 89 17.83 2.34 -20.99
N LEU A 90 17.65 1.95 -19.72
CA LEU A 90 16.37 1.94 -19.03
C LEU A 90 15.29 1.15 -19.77
N SER A 91 15.66 0.21 -20.64
CA SER A 91 14.72 -0.62 -21.38
C SER A 91 14.47 -1.96 -20.68
N TRP A 92 13.35 -2.59 -21.01
CA TRP A 92 13.07 -3.96 -20.58
C TRP A 92 13.81 -4.94 -21.49
N GLN A 93 14.75 -5.70 -20.92
CA GLN A 93 15.43 -6.80 -21.57
C GLN A 93 14.71 -8.11 -21.26
N ASP A 94 14.43 -8.89 -22.30
CA ASP A 94 13.88 -10.23 -22.13
C ASP A 94 14.95 -11.15 -21.54
N VAL A 95 14.67 -11.70 -20.36
CA VAL A 95 15.51 -12.67 -19.65
C VAL A 95 14.74 -13.97 -19.45
N SER A 96 13.69 -14.19 -20.24
CA SER A 96 12.92 -15.43 -20.25
C SER A 96 13.79 -16.63 -20.60
N ARG A 97 13.38 -17.82 -20.13
CA ARG A 97 13.96 -19.08 -20.57
C ARG A 97 13.80 -19.26 -22.08
N SER A 98 14.62 -20.12 -22.68
CA SER A 98 14.58 -20.41 -24.13
C SER A 98 13.20 -20.88 -24.63
N ASP A 99 12.46 -21.62 -23.79
CA ASP A 99 11.13 -22.13 -24.14
C ASP A 99 10.02 -21.12 -23.79
N PRO A 100 9.07 -20.87 -24.71
CA PRO A 100 8.02 -19.89 -24.48
C PRO A 100 7.17 -20.23 -23.25
N TYR A 101 6.74 -19.19 -22.54
CA TYR A 101 5.78 -19.33 -21.46
C TYR A 101 4.38 -19.54 -22.00
N THR A 102 3.60 -20.38 -21.32
CA THR A 102 2.16 -20.44 -21.58
C THR A 102 1.52 -19.17 -21.03
N SER A 103 0.80 -18.44 -21.89
CA SER A 103 0.13 -17.22 -21.50
C SER A 103 -1.00 -17.49 -20.52
N GLY A 104 -1.08 -16.67 -19.47
CA GLY A 104 -2.07 -16.78 -18.41
C GLY A 104 -2.44 -15.41 -17.85
N SER A 105 -3.58 -15.36 -17.15
CA SER A 105 -4.05 -14.16 -16.43
C SER A 105 -3.66 -14.15 -14.95
N GLU A 106 -3.00 -15.21 -14.48
CA GLU A 106 -2.57 -15.35 -13.10
C GLU A 106 -1.35 -14.46 -12.81
N LYS A 107 -1.25 -13.99 -11.57
CA LYS A 107 -0.15 -13.13 -11.14
C LYS A 107 1.14 -13.92 -10.92
N TRP A 108 2.25 -13.20 -11.04
CA TRP A 108 3.55 -13.71 -10.64
C TRP A 108 3.79 -13.42 -9.16
N ASN A 109 3.98 -14.48 -8.38
CA ASN A 109 4.43 -14.38 -7.00
C ASN A 109 5.94 -14.66 -6.95
N PHE A 110 6.70 -13.77 -6.33
CA PHE A 110 8.15 -13.86 -6.27
C PHE A 110 8.65 -13.91 -4.82
N THR A 111 9.74 -14.63 -4.62
CA THR A 111 10.52 -14.64 -3.38
C THR A 111 12.01 -14.56 -3.69
N LYS A 112 12.80 -14.24 -2.67
CA LYS A 112 14.27 -14.26 -2.75
C LYS A 112 14.82 -15.43 -1.96
N TYR A 113 15.78 -16.15 -2.52
CA TYR A 113 16.53 -17.20 -1.86
C TYR A 113 18.04 -16.91 -2.00
N GLY A 114 18.65 -16.30 -0.99
CA GLY A 114 20.03 -15.83 -1.12
C GLY A 114 20.18 -14.82 -2.28
N SER A 115 21.03 -15.14 -3.26
CA SER A 115 21.17 -14.35 -4.50
C SER A 115 20.15 -14.70 -5.59
N TRP A 116 19.29 -15.70 -5.37
CA TRP A 116 18.33 -16.13 -6.39
C TRP A 116 17.02 -15.37 -6.25
N ALA A 117 16.47 -14.92 -7.38
CA ALA A 117 15.09 -14.48 -7.47
C ALA A 117 14.26 -15.64 -8.04
N VAL A 118 13.25 -16.08 -7.30
CA VAL A 118 12.41 -17.23 -7.65
C VAL A 118 10.98 -16.77 -7.82
N GLY A 119 10.32 -17.18 -8.91
CA GLY A 119 8.96 -16.75 -9.25
C GLY A 119 8.07 -17.89 -9.69
N THR A 120 6.76 -17.77 -9.45
CA THR A 120 5.76 -18.72 -9.96
C THR A 120 4.50 -17.99 -10.41
N ASN A 121 3.82 -18.57 -11.41
CA ASN A 121 2.58 -18.02 -11.97
C ASN A 121 1.48 -19.08 -12.11
N PHE A 122 1.59 -20.22 -11.41
CA PHE A 122 0.71 -21.40 -11.44
C PHE A 122 0.57 -22.14 -12.78
N VAL A 123 0.64 -21.44 -13.91
CA VAL A 123 0.49 -22.02 -15.26
C VAL A 123 1.78 -22.70 -15.70
N ASN A 124 2.92 -22.06 -15.45
CA ASN A 124 4.25 -22.54 -15.81
C ASN A 124 4.97 -23.11 -14.58
N PRO A 125 5.98 -23.97 -14.79
CA PRO A 125 6.87 -24.40 -13.72
C PRO A 125 7.51 -23.18 -13.01
N PRO A 126 7.78 -23.24 -11.69
CA PRO A 126 8.49 -22.18 -10.98
C PRO A 126 9.83 -21.88 -11.64
N GLN A 127 10.16 -20.59 -11.76
CA GLN A 127 11.35 -20.09 -12.43
C GLN A 127 12.34 -19.53 -11.41
N PHE A 128 13.63 -19.60 -11.69
CA PHE A 128 14.65 -18.92 -10.90
C PHE A 128 15.70 -18.25 -11.79
N ILE A 129 16.32 -17.20 -11.27
CA ILE A 129 17.52 -16.56 -11.84
C ILE A 129 18.50 -16.27 -10.71
N ASP A 130 19.79 -16.54 -10.92
CA ASP A 130 20.84 -16.08 -10.00
C ASP A 130 21.19 -14.63 -10.35
N MET A 131 21.00 -13.71 -9.40
CA MET A 131 21.30 -12.28 -9.61
C MET A 131 22.80 -12.00 -9.78
N ASN A 132 23.68 -12.95 -9.45
CA ASN A 132 25.13 -12.80 -9.67
C ASN A 132 25.54 -13.10 -11.12
N GLU A 133 24.91 -14.08 -11.76
CA GLU A 133 25.17 -14.44 -13.16
C GLU A 133 24.29 -13.60 -14.09
N ASP A 134 23.00 -13.52 -13.75
CA ASP A 134 22.02 -12.58 -14.33
C ASP A 134 21.89 -12.70 -15.86
N GLU A 135 21.95 -13.94 -16.36
CA GLU A 135 21.84 -14.28 -17.79
C GLU A 135 20.38 -14.47 -18.22
N GLN A 136 19.71 -15.51 -17.71
CA GLN A 136 18.32 -15.86 -18.04
C GLN A 136 17.65 -16.62 -16.89
N PHE A 137 16.32 -16.64 -16.87
CA PHE A 137 15.56 -17.52 -15.99
C PHE A 137 15.60 -18.97 -16.49
N ASP A 138 15.58 -19.91 -15.55
CA ASP A 138 15.47 -21.34 -15.81
C ASP A 138 14.43 -22.00 -14.87
N ASP A 139 13.99 -23.20 -15.22
CA ASP A 139 13.02 -23.97 -14.44
C ASP A 139 13.66 -24.42 -13.11
N LEU A 140 13.09 -23.97 -11.98
CA LEU A 140 13.51 -24.43 -10.66
C LEU A 140 13.21 -25.93 -10.48
N THR A 141 12.03 -26.33 -10.96
CA THR A 141 11.55 -27.71 -10.93
C THR A 141 10.43 -27.88 -11.93
N THR A 142 10.35 -29.06 -12.55
CA THR A 142 9.24 -29.45 -13.43
C THR A 142 8.19 -30.30 -12.73
N LEU A 143 8.42 -30.66 -11.46
CA LEU A 143 7.60 -31.60 -10.70
C LEU A 143 6.34 -30.98 -10.11
N VAL A 144 6.32 -29.66 -9.91
CA VAL A 144 5.22 -28.96 -9.25
C VAL A 144 5.07 -27.55 -9.80
N LYS A 145 3.83 -27.09 -9.96
CA LYS A 145 3.45 -25.70 -10.21
C LYS A 145 2.71 -25.18 -8.98
N ALA A 146 2.74 -23.87 -8.73
CA ALA A 146 2.10 -23.29 -7.55
C ALA A 146 1.65 -21.85 -7.77
N ARG A 147 0.73 -21.36 -6.93
CA ARG A 147 0.31 -19.94 -6.96
C ARG A 147 1.17 -19.05 -6.08
N TYR A 148 1.56 -19.55 -4.91
CA TYR A 148 2.28 -18.78 -3.91
C TYR A 148 3.61 -19.42 -3.60
N ILE A 149 4.62 -18.58 -3.38
CA ILE A 149 5.97 -19.01 -3.06
C ILE A 149 6.55 -18.15 -1.94
N THR A 150 7.32 -18.76 -1.06
CA THR A 150 8.10 -18.05 -0.06
C THR A 150 9.35 -18.84 0.30
N THR A 151 10.17 -18.26 1.17
CA THR A 151 11.36 -18.94 1.69
C THR A 151 11.35 -18.93 3.20
N SER A 152 11.84 -20.01 3.79
CA SER A 152 12.01 -20.13 5.24
C SER A 152 13.12 -21.10 5.55
N ARG A 153 14.05 -20.72 6.45
CA ARG A 153 15.11 -21.57 7.00
C ARG A 153 15.84 -22.48 5.98
N GLY A 154 16.18 -21.96 4.79
CA GLY A 154 16.90 -22.71 3.76
C GLY A 154 16.01 -23.55 2.82
N PHE A 155 14.70 -23.44 2.96
CA PHE A 155 13.72 -24.08 2.07
C PHE A 155 13.05 -23.05 1.15
N VAL A 156 12.75 -23.49 -0.07
CA VAL A 156 11.76 -22.85 -0.94
C VAL A 156 10.44 -23.55 -0.69
N VAL A 157 9.43 -22.81 -0.23
CA VAL A 157 8.10 -23.33 0.10
C VAL A 157 7.10 -22.80 -0.90
N VAL A 158 6.28 -23.69 -1.46
CA VAL A 158 5.21 -23.36 -2.39
C VAL A 158 3.87 -23.83 -1.85
N ALA A 159 2.81 -23.11 -2.21
CA ALA A 159 1.45 -23.44 -1.79
C ALA A 159 0.44 -23.29 -2.91
N ASN A 160 -0.68 -24.01 -2.76
CA ASN A 160 -1.73 -24.14 -3.77
C ASN A 160 -1.13 -24.73 -5.06
N THR A 161 -0.84 -26.02 -4.99
CA THR A 161 0.04 -26.71 -5.93
C THR A 161 -0.78 -27.44 -6.99
N ASN A 162 -0.24 -27.44 -8.22
CA ASN A 162 -0.70 -28.26 -9.32
C ASN A 162 0.44 -29.15 -9.82
N ASP A 163 0.22 -30.45 -9.87
CA ASP A 163 1.18 -31.40 -10.44
C ASP A 163 0.51 -32.33 -11.46
N SER A 164 1.31 -33.11 -12.18
CA SER A 164 0.83 -33.99 -13.24
C SER A 164 0.19 -35.28 -12.73
N PHE A 165 0.34 -35.60 -11.45
CA PHE A 165 -0.09 -36.87 -10.88
C PHE A 165 -1.42 -36.73 -10.12
N ASP A 166 -1.49 -35.77 -9.20
CA ASP A 166 -2.63 -35.49 -8.33
C ASP A 166 -3.53 -34.36 -8.87
N GLY A 167 -3.03 -33.54 -9.81
CA GLY A 167 -3.77 -32.41 -10.36
C GLY A 167 -3.72 -31.18 -9.45
N ASP A 168 -4.80 -30.40 -9.42
CA ASP A 168 -4.89 -29.16 -8.63
C ASP A 168 -5.33 -29.43 -7.19
N ILE A 169 -4.43 -29.17 -6.23
CA ILE A 169 -4.68 -29.33 -4.79
C ILE A 169 -4.43 -27.98 -4.08
N PRO A 170 -5.49 -27.20 -3.84
CA PRO A 170 -5.37 -25.81 -3.38
C PRO A 170 -5.05 -25.64 -1.88
N TYR A 171 -5.08 -26.72 -1.10
CA TYR A 171 -4.76 -26.76 0.33
C TYR A 171 -3.44 -27.50 0.63
N ARG A 172 -2.64 -27.78 -0.40
CA ARG A 172 -1.33 -28.41 -0.29
C ARG A 172 -0.24 -27.36 -0.15
N VAL A 173 0.71 -27.65 0.73
CA VAL A 173 2.00 -26.97 0.84
C VAL A 173 3.11 -27.98 0.54
N ARG A 174 4.09 -27.56 -0.25
CA ARG A 174 5.25 -28.39 -0.62
C ARG A 174 6.52 -27.58 -0.48
N TRP A 175 7.63 -28.23 -0.15
CA TRP A 175 8.92 -27.56 0.03
C TRP A 175 10.07 -28.30 -0.64
N SER A 176 11.12 -27.56 -0.97
CA SER A 176 12.36 -28.08 -1.54
C SER A 176 13.18 -28.87 -0.49
N GLY A 177 14.35 -29.36 -0.88
CA GLY A 177 15.34 -29.87 0.07
C GLY A 177 15.97 -28.74 0.90
N LEU A 178 16.43 -29.08 2.10
CA LEU A 178 17.15 -28.16 2.98
C LEU A 178 18.45 -27.70 2.31
N ASP A 179 18.61 -26.39 2.16
CA ASP A 179 19.74 -25.75 1.47
C ASP A 179 19.94 -26.21 0.02
N GLN A 180 18.93 -26.88 -0.56
CA GLN A 180 18.94 -27.46 -1.90
C GLN A 180 17.65 -27.07 -2.63
N PRO A 181 17.53 -25.81 -3.09
CA PRO A 181 16.29 -25.26 -3.66
C PRO A 181 15.81 -25.96 -4.93
N THR A 182 16.68 -26.70 -5.63
CA THR A 182 16.36 -27.48 -6.84
C THR A 182 15.97 -28.93 -6.54
N SER A 183 16.13 -29.41 -5.29
CA SER A 183 15.75 -30.77 -4.91
C SER A 183 14.29 -30.81 -4.47
N TRP A 184 13.44 -31.51 -5.22
CA TRP A 184 11.99 -31.59 -4.96
C TRP A 184 11.48 -33.04 -4.85
N ASP A 185 12.36 -34.02 -5.04
CA ASP A 185 12.05 -35.43 -4.90
C ASP A 185 11.94 -35.81 -3.41
N PHE A 186 10.89 -36.58 -3.08
CA PHE A 186 10.61 -36.99 -1.71
C PHE A 186 11.77 -37.76 -1.11
N SER A 187 12.35 -37.21 -0.04
CA SER A 187 13.51 -37.82 0.60
C SER A 187 13.68 -37.33 2.02
N LEU A 188 13.76 -38.29 2.96
CA LEU A 188 14.09 -38.00 4.36
C LEU A 188 15.51 -37.43 4.53
N THR A 189 16.40 -37.64 3.55
CA THR A 189 17.78 -37.13 3.59
C THR A 189 17.83 -35.66 3.22
N THR A 190 17.14 -35.25 2.15
CA THR A 190 17.03 -33.83 1.75
C THR A 190 15.96 -33.10 2.54
N GLN A 191 15.07 -33.83 3.22
CA GLN A 191 13.89 -33.32 3.92
C GLN A 191 12.88 -32.63 2.98
N ALA A 192 12.91 -32.93 1.68
CA ALA A 192 11.90 -32.47 0.74
C ALA A 192 10.65 -33.34 0.86
N ASP A 193 9.50 -32.70 1.10
CA ASP A 193 8.20 -33.36 1.22
C ASP A 193 7.05 -32.39 0.94
N PHE A 194 5.82 -32.87 1.07
CA PHE A 194 4.60 -32.08 1.02
C PHE A 194 3.67 -32.43 2.18
N GLN A 195 2.75 -31.52 2.49
CA GLN A 195 1.68 -31.80 3.42
C GLN A 195 0.38 -31.12 3.00
N ASP A 196 -0.71 -31.85 3.15
CA ASP A 196 -2.06 -31.36 2.93
C ASP A 196 -2.63 -30.85 4.25
N ILE A 197 -3.13 -29.61 4.26
CA ILE A 197 -3.68 -28.98 5.46
C ILE A 197 -5.13 -29.44 5.63
N ASN A 198 -5.32 -30.58 6.31
CA ASN A 198 -6.64 -31.19 6.48
C ASN A 198 -7.55 -30.48 7.49
N ASN A 199 -6.98 -29.73 8.43
CA ASN A 199 -7.75 -29.00 9.46
C ASN A 199 -8.10 -27.56 9.04
N GLY A 200 -7.40 -27.02 8.05
CA GLY A 200 -7.58 -25.64 7.63
C GLY A 200 -8.84 -25.47 6.78
N SER A 201 -9.61 -24.43 7.07
CA SER A 201 -10.84 -24.13 6.33
C SER A 201 -10.53 -23.27 5.11
N GLY A 202 -10.75 -23.85 3.92
CA GLY A 202 -10.72 -23.16 2.62
C GLY A 202 -9.45 -23.38 1.79
N VAL A 203 -9.36 -22.66 0.66
CA VAL A 203 -8.16 -22.68 -0.21
C VAL A 203 -7.07 -21.79 0.38
N ILE A 204 -5.80 -22.09 0.10
CA ILE A 204 -4.68 -21.20 0.45
C ILE A 204 -4.74 -19.97 -0.46
N GLN A 205 -4.71 -18.80 0.16
CA GLN A 205 -4.80 -17.47 -0.45
C GLN A 205 -3.46 -16.72 -0.40
N GLY A 206 -2.50 -17.18 0.41
CA GLY A 206 -1.15 -16.64 0.43
C GLY A 206 -0.29 -17.29 1.51
N ILE A 207 1.02 -17.15 1.37
CA ILE A 207 1.99 -17.60 2.36
C ILE A 207 3.02 -16.50 2.59
N VAL A 208 3.38 -16.29 3.85
CA VAL A 208 4.42 -15.34 4.26
C VAL A 208 5.52 -16.12 4.96
N GLY A 209 6.75 -15.90 4.51
CA GLY A 209 7.94 -16.55 5.04
C GLY A 209 8.46 -15.89 6.31
N GLY A 210 9.67 -16.27 6.70
CA GLY A 210 10.31 -15.83 7.94
C GLY A 210 10.95 -16.99 8.67
N GLU A 211 11.05 -16.89 10.00
CA GLU A 211 11.50 -17.98 10.86
C GLU A 211 10.54 -19.17 10.82
N ASP A 212 9.24 -18.86 10.88
CA ASP A 212 8.13 -19.77 10.68
C ASP A 212 7.32 -19.28 9.47
N VAL A 213 6.64 -20.17 8.77
CA VAL A 213 5.79 -19.80 7.62
C VAL A 213 4.37 -19.59 8.10
N THR A 214 3.79 -18.42 7.81
CA THR A 214 2.38 -18.14 8.06
C THR A 214 1.58 -18.37 6.79
N ILE A 215 0.59 -19.26 6.87
CA ILE A 215 -0.25 -19.67 5.75
C ILE A 215 -1.64 -19.06 5.95
N PHE A 216 -2.02 -18.18 5.02
CA PHE A 216 -3.33 -17.54 4.99
C PHE A 216 -4.24 -18.38 4.11
N MET A 217 -5.23 -19.01 4.72
CA MET A 217 -6.31 -19.70 4.02
C MET A 217 -7.53 -18.77 3.96
N LYS A 218 -8.58 -19.19 3.23
CA LYS A 218 -9.80 -18.38 3.10
C LYS A 218 -10.46 -18.11 4.45
N ASP A 219 -10.59 -19.12 5.31
CA ASP A 219 -11.33 -19.04 6.58
C ASP A 219 -10.48 -19.42 7.80
N SER A 220 -9.16 -19.55 7.65
CA SER A 220 -8.24 -19.89 8.75
C SER A 220 -6.81 -19.37 8.50
N ILE A 221 -6.02 -19.26 9.57
CA ILE A 221 -4.58 -18.97 9.49
C ILE A 221 -3.82 -20.10 10.20
N VAL A 222 -2.90 -20.70 9.46
CA VAL A 222 -2.10 -21.85 9.89
C VAL A 222 -0.65 -21.46 9.96
N LYS A 223 0.02 -21.89 11.03
CA LYS A 223 1.45 -21.68 11.23
C LYS A 223 2.21 -22.96 10.94
N MET A 224 3.22 -22.87 10.08
CA MET A 224 4.11 -23.95 9.70
C MET A 224 5.47 -23.73 10.38
N THR A 225 5.77 -24.59 11.36
CA THR A 225 6.94 -24.49 12.25
C THR A 225 7.90 -25.64 11.97
N TYR A 226 9.18 -25.34 11.78
CA TYR A 226 10.18 -26.39 11.52
C TYR A 226 10.51 -27.15 12.81
N VAL A 227 10.33 -28.47 12.78
CA VAL A 227 10.57 -29.39 13.91
C VAL A 227 11.68 -30.39 13.64
N GLY A 228 12.11 -30.54 12.38
CA GLY A 228 13.10 -31.51 11.96
C GLY A 228 12.55 -32.93 11.81
N THR A 229 13.41 -33.89 11.49
CA THR A 229 13.00 -35.26 11.20
C THR A 229 12.43 -35.96 12.45
N PRO A 230 11.41 -36.83 12.31
CA PRO A 230 10.84 -37.36 11.06
C PRO A 230 9.70 -36.53 10.44
N LEU A 231 9.12 -35.56 11.16
CA LEU A 231 7.95 -34.81 10.68
C LEU A 231 8.31 -33.60 9.80
N ILE A 232 9.55 -33.11 9.89
CA ILE A 232 10.15 -31.95 9.19
C ILE A 232 9.45 -30.64 9.59
N TRP A 233 8.16 -30.51 9.31
CA TRP A 233 7.31 -29.36 9.63
C TRP A 233 6.09 -29.78 10.47
N GLN A 234 5.69 -28.92 11.40
CA GLN A 234 4.45 -29.01 12.14
C GLN A 234 3.51 -27.90 11.69
N PHE A 235 2.24 -28.25 11.45
CA PHE A 235 1.19 -27.32 11.02
C PHE A 235 0.17 -27.17 12.14
N ASP A 236 0.12 -25.97 12.71
CA ASP A 236 -0.81 -25.62 13.79
C ASP A 236 -1.78 -24.55 13.31
N GLU A 237 -3.08 -24.81 13.40
CA GLU A 237 -4.11 -23.80 13.13
C GLU A 237 -4.17 -22.82 14.31
N ILE A 238 -3.80 -21.56 14.07
CA ILE A 238 -3.71 -20.54 15.10
C ILE A 238 -5.03 -19.78 15.20
N ILE A 239 -5.65 -19.49 14.05
CA ILE A 239 -6.92 -18.76 13.97
C ILE A 239 -7.91 -19.57 13.14
N THR A 240 -9.07 -19.83 13.75
CA THR A 240 -10.20 -20.55 13.14
C THR A 240 -11.32 -19.57 12.80
N GLY A 241 -11.92 -19.69 11.62
CA GLY A 241 -13.13 -18.95 11.21
C GLY A 241 -12.87 -17.53 10.70
N LYS A 242 -11.60 -17.13 10.55
CA LYS A 242 -11.17 -15.89 9.90
C LYS A 242 -9.91 -16.14 9.10
N GLY A 243 -9.91 -15.71 7.84
CA GLY A 243 -8.77 -15.84 6.93
C GLY A 243 -8.68 -14.66 5.98
N CYS A 244 -8.01 -14.86 4.85
CA CYS A 244 -7.79 -13.82 3.85
C CYS A 244 -8.82 -13.91 2.72
N ALA A 245 -9.51 -12.81 2.45
CA ALA A 245 -10.45 -12.70 1.33
C ALA A 245 -9.74 -12.33 0.02
N VAL A 246 -8.73 -11.46 0.11
CA VAL A 246 -8.02 -10.95 -1.06
C VAL A 246 -6.51 -11.23 -0.96
N PRO A 247 -5.98 -12.24 -1.68
CA PRO A 247 -4.56 -12.61 -1.71
C PRO A 247 -3.60 -11.43 -1.84
N GLU A 248 -3.94 -10.51 -2.74
CA GLU A 248 -3.10 -9.39 -3.15
C GLU A 248 -3.00 -8.29 -2.07
N SER A 249 -3.70 -8.44 -0.94
CA SER A 249 -3.62 -7.51 0.20
C SER A 249 -2.51 -7.86 1.17
N ILE A 250 -2.01 -9.10 1.12
CA ILE A 250 -1.10 -9.65 2.12
C ILE A 250 0.26 -8.99 1.98
N ILE A 251 0.76 -8.42 3.07
CA ILE A 251 2.10 -7.84 3.13
C ILE A 251 2.70 -8.01 4.52
N GLU A 252 3.95 -8.46 4.55
CA GLU A 252 4.76 -8.48 5.77
C GLU A 252 5.38 -7.10 6.02
N PHE A 253 5.34 -6.63 7.26
CA PHE A 253 5.96 -5.40 7.72
C PHE A 253 6.42 -5.55 9.18
N GLY A 254 7.30 -4.65 9.64
CA GLY A 254 7.61 -4.50 11.06
C GLY A 254 7.92 -5.80 11.81
N ASN A 255 9.06 -6.45 11.51
CA ASN A 255 9.56 -7.64 12.20
C ASN A 255 8.53 -8.78 12.41
N GLY A 256 7.87 -9.22 11.32
CA GLY A 256 7.00 -10.39 11.32
C GLY A 256 5.49 -10.13 11.42
N ASN A 257 5.06 -8.86 11.43
CA ASN A 257 3.64 -8.52 11.35
C ASN A 257 3.15 -8.64 9.91
N VAL A 258 1.92 -9.11 9.71
CA VAL A 258 1.32 -9.25 8.39
C VAL A 258 -0.02 -8.53 8.34
N ALA A 259 -0.18 -7.61 7.41
CA ALA A 259 -1.48 -6.96 7.17
C ALA A 259 -2.19 -7.66 6.02
N PHE A 260 -3.50 -7.85 6.15
CA PHE A 260 -4.32 -8.49 5.14
C PHE A 260 -5.78 -8.02 5.24
N LEU A 261 -6.52 -8.24 4.16
CA LEU A 261 -7.95 -7.96 4.05
C LEU A 261 -8.75 -9.26 4.18
N SER A 262 -9.63 -9.32 5.18
CA SER A 262 -10.61 -10.39 5.35
C SER A 262 -11.97 -9.99 4.76
N ASP A 263 -12.96 -10.87 4.84
CA ASP A 263 -14.32 -10.60 4.32
C ASP A 263 -15.05 -9.50 5.08
N ASP A 264 -14.69 -9.26 6.35
CA ASP A 264 -15.32 -8.28 7.23
C ASP A 264 -14.50 -6.99 7.45
N GLY A 265 -13.22 -6.96 7.05
CA GLY A 265 -12.40 -5.76 7.19
C GLY A 265 -10.89 -6.01 7.20
N TRP A 266 -10.15 -4.96 7.56
CA TRP A 266 -8.69 -4.97 7.61
C TRP A 266 -8.14 -5.48 8.95
N TYR A 267 -7.16 -6.38 8.88
CA TYR A 267 -6.51 -6.98 10.04
C TYR A 267 -4.99 -6.94 9.97
N VAL A 268 -4.36 -6.99 11.14
CA VAL A 268 -2.95 -7.28 11.33
C VAL A 268 -2.82 -8.56 12.15
N TYR A 269 -1.96 -9.46 11.68
CA TYR A 269 -1.51 -10.64 12.39
C TYR A 269 -0.08 -10.42 12.88
N ASP A 270 0.14 -10.53 14.18
CA ASP A 270 1.43 -10.34 14.87
C ASP A 270 2.05 -11.68 15.35
N GLY A 271 1.46 -12.82 14.94
CA GLY A 271 1.85 -14.15 15.43
C GLY A 271 1.08 -14.61 16.68
N SER A 272 0.20 -13.76 17.25
CA SER A 272 -0.69 -14.08 18.35
C SER A 272 -1.94 -14.85 17.88
N PRO A 273 -2.58 -15.67 18.74
CA PRO A 273 -3.89 -16.25 18.45
C PRO A 273 -5.02 -15.22 18.32
N ASN A 274 -4.78 -13.95 18.66
CA ASN A 274 -5.76 -12.87 18.52
C ASN A 274 -5.39 -11.96 17.35
N LEU A 275 -6.33 -11.76 16.42
CA LEU A 275 -6.18 -10.78 15.34
C LEU A 275 -6.48 -9.37 15.80
N GLU A 276 -5.63 -8.42 15.42
CA GLU A 276 -5.88 -6.99 15.62
C GLU A 276 -6.68 -6.43 14.45
N GLY A 277 -7.93 -6.01 14.70
CA GLY A 277 -8.75 -5.31 13.72
C GLY A 277 -8.31 -3.86 13.59
N ILE A 278 -7.78 -3.48 12.42
CA ILE A 278 -7.30 -2.12 12.18
C ILE A 278 -8.34 -1.22 11.53
N GLY A 279 -9.35 -1.79 10.88
CA GLY A 279 -10.32 -1.05 10.08
C GLY A 279 -11.65 -0.69 10.75
N GLU A 280 -12.04 -1.38 11.83
CA GLU A 280 -13.38 -1.25 12.43
C GLU A 280 -13.64 0.18 12.94
N GLY A 281 -14.74 0.79 12.49
CA GLY A 281 -15.08 2.18 12.82
C GLY A 281 -14.14 3.22 12.23
N LYS A 282 -13.18 2.80 11.39
CA LYS A 282 -12.27 3.68 10.64
C LYS A 282 -12.62 3.67 9.16
N ILE A 283 -12.39 2.55 8.47
CA ILE A 283 -12.32 2.49 7.01
C ILE A 283 -13.06 1.33 6.35
N ASP A 284 -13.39 0.25 7.08
CA ASP A 284 -13.92 -0.98 6.48
C ASP A 284 -15.17 -0.73 5.63
N LYS A 285 -16.15 0.02 6.15
CA LYS A 285 -17.41 0.30 5.41
C LYS A 285 -17.17 1.17 4.20
N TYR A 286 -16.29 2.16 4.32
CA TYR A 286 -15.88 3.00 3.21
C TYR A 286 -15.20 2.15 2.13
N PHE A 287 -14.21 1.33 2.50
CA PHE A 287 -13.47 0.52 1.54
C PHE A 287 -14.39 -0.43 0.77
N HIS A 288 -15.22 -1.22 1.46
CA HIS A 288 -16.16 -2.15 0.81
C HIS A 288 -17.20 -1.45 -0.08
N ARG A 289 -17.53 -0.19 0.20
CA ARG A 289 -18.48 0.58 -0.62
C ARG A 289 -17.86 1.10 -1.92
N TYR A 290 -16.57 1.44 -1.91
CA TYR A 290 -15.91 2.11 -3.02
C TYR A 290 -15.00 1.22 -3.84
N VAL A 291 -14.57 0.06 -3.34
CA VAL A 291 -13.76 -0.90 -4.08
C VAL A 291 -14.59 -1.70 -5.09
N ASN A 292 -14.01 -1.99 -6.25
CA ASN A 292 -14.57 -2.90 -7.22
C ASN A 292 -14.11 -4.34 -6.94
N THR A 293 -14.98 -5.16 -6.35
CA THR A 293 -14.66 -6.54 -5.95
C THR A 293 -14.34 -7.47 -7.12
N ALA A 294 -14.77 -7.15 -8.35
CA ALA A 294 -14.46 -7.94 -9.54
C ALA A 294 -12.99 -7.78 -9.99
N GLN A 295 -12.29 -6.75 -9.50
CA GLN A 295 -10.92 -6.39 -9.89
C GLN A 295 -9.92 -6.56 -8.75
N TYR A 296 -10.24 -7.38 -7.73
CA TYR A 296 -9.33 -7.65 -6.62
C TYR A 296 -7.98 -8.25 -7.05
N SER A 297 -7.96 -8.98 -8.17
CA SER A 297 -6.72 -9.51 -8.76
C SER A 297 -5.75 -8.40 -9.20
N TYR A 298 -6.20 -7.17 -9.48
CA TYR A 298 -5.33 -6.06 -9.87
C TYR A 298 -4.83 -5.22 -8.70
N MET A 299 -5.25 -5.53 -7.47
CA MET A 299 -4.71 -4.84 -6.30
C MET A 299 -3.21 -5.13 -6.17
N SER A 300 -2.43 -4.16 -5.71
CA SER A 300 -1.00 -4.35 -5.41
C SER A 300 -0.64 -3.68 -4.10
N VAL A 301 0.36 -4.21 -3.42
CA VAL A 301 0.74 -3.77 -2.08
C VAL A 301 2.25 -3.57 -1.99
N ALA A 302 2.65 -2.50 -1.31
CA ALA A 302 4.05 -2.24 -1.01
C ALA A 302 4.19 -1.58 0.36
N ALA A 303 5.17 -2.04 1.14
CA ALA A 303 5.55 -1.42 2.40
C ALA A 303 6.76 -0.50 2.22
N ASP A 304 6.73 0.66 2.87
CA ASP A 304 7.85 1.59 3.02
C ASP A 304 8.29 1.63 4.50
N PRO A 305 9.32 0.87 4.88
CA PRO A 305 9.82 0.83 6.24
C PRO A 305 10.38 2.18 6.72
N SER A 306 10.88 3.03 5.81
CA SER A 306 11.52 4.30 6.18
C SER A 306 10.53 5.30 6.76
N LYS A 307 9.33 5.38 6.17
CA LYS A 307 8.22 6.22 6.63
C LYS A 307 7.22 5.49 7.53
N LYS A 308 7.40 4.18 7.69
CA LYS A 308 6.47 3.29 8.39
C LYS A 308 5.06 3.28 7.79
N LEU A 309 5.01 3.24 6.45
CA LEU A 309 3.77 3.29 5.68
C LEU A 309 3.57 1.99 4.90
N ILE A 310 2.32 1.61 4.70
CA ILE A 310 1.89 0.57 3.76
C ILE A 310 0.95 1.21 2.76
N TYR A 311 1.13 0.88 1.48
CA TYR A 311 0.32 1.36 0.38
C TYR A 311 -0.38 0.16 -0.25
N TRP A 312 -1.70 0.24 -0.41
CA TRP A 312 -2.48 -0.69 -1.23
C TRP A 312 -3.07 0.09 -2.40
N CYS A 313 -2.67 -0.25 -3.62
CA CYS A 313 -3.22 0.30 -4.85
C CYS A 313 -4.36 -0.61 -5.33
N TYR A 314 -5.56 -0.07 -5.55
CA TYR A 314 -6.75 -0.84 -5.92
C TYR A 314 -7.64 -0.08 -6.92
N SER A 315 -8.50 -0.84 -7.62
CA SER A 315 -9.50 -0.28 -8.54
C SER A 315 -10.79 0.06 -7.79
N SER A 316 -11.20 1.32 -7.87
CA SER A 316 -12.47 1.79 -7.34
C SER A 316 -13.64 1.43 -8.28
N ASN A 317 -14.88 1.62 -7.81
CA ASN A 317 -16.08 1.49 -8.63
C ASN A 317 -16.16 2.52 -9.76
N ASP A 318 -15.42 3.62 -9.66
CA ASP A 318 -15.35 4.69 -10.65
C ASP A 318 -14.15 4.53 -11.61
N ALA A 319 -13.36 3.46 -11.45
CA ALA A 319 -12.19 3.20 -12.27
C ALA A 319 -12.55 2.99 -13.74
N ILE A 320 -11.83 3.67 -14.63
CA ILE A 320 -11.95 3.50 -16.09
C ILE A 320 -11.20 2.22 -16.47
N ASP A 321 -11.82 1.35 -17.27
CA ASP A 321 -11.25 0.07 -17.73
C ASP A 321 -10.82 -0.91 -16.62
N GLY A 322 -11.24 -0.65 -15.37
CA GLY A 322 -10.91 -1.48 -14.21
C GLY A 322 -9.46 -1.37 -13.75
N THR A 323 -8.69 -0.39 -14.22
CA THR A 323 -7.31 -0.17 -13.76
C THR A 323 -7.26 0.47 -12.36
N PRO A 324 -6.24 0.18 -11.55
CA PRO A 324 -6.13 0.77 -10.21
C PRO A 324 -6.01 2.30 -10.24
N ASP A 325 -6.94 2.99 -9.60
CA ASP A 325 -7.06 4.46 -9.59
C ASP A 325 -6.93 5.06 -8.17
N LYS A 326 -6.98 4.23 -7.12
CA LYS A 326 -6.90 4.64 -5.73
C LYS A 326 -5.79 3.93 -4.97
N MET A 327 -5.22 4.63 -4.01
CA MET A 327 -4.30 4.07 -3.02
C MET A 327 -4.85 4.30 -1.62
N LEU A 328 -4.93 3.22 -0.84
CA LEU A 328 -5.12 3.27 0.60
C LEU A 328 -3.74 3.27 1.27
N ILE A 329 -3.52 4.20 2.18
CA ILE A 329 -2.24 4.37 2.86
C ILE A 329 -2.45 4.18 4.35
N TYR A 330 -1.66 3.33 4.99
CA TYR A 330 -1.71 3.08 6.42
C TYR A 330 -0.36 3.34 7.06
N ASN A 331 -0.35 4.12 8.13
CA ASN A 331 0.82 4.27 8.98
C ASN A 331 0.72 3.31 10.15
N TYR A 332 1.56 2.27 10.13
CA TYR A 332 1.53 1.22 11.15
C TYR A 332 2.17 1.64 12.48
N ALA A 333 2.85 2.79 12.54
CA ALA A 333 3.37 3.32 13.80
C ALA A 333 2.30 4.02 14.63
N ILE A 334 1.31 4.64 13.99
CA ILE A 334 0.21 5.37 14.64
C ILE A 334 -1.15 4.67 14.51
N GLY A 335 -1.28 3.72 13.59
CA GLY A 335 -2.52 2.98 13.36
C GLY A 335 -3.57 3.78 12.57
N GLU A 336 -3.14 4.63 11.64
CA GLU A 336 -4.01 5.58 10.95
C GLU A 336 -3.95 5.51 9.43
N PHE A 337 -5.09 5.77 8.79
CA PHE A 337 -5.27 5.67 7.33
C PHE A 337 -5.37 7.04 6.65
N THR A 338 -5.02 7.07 5.37
CA THR A 338 -5.40 8.11 4.40
C THR A 338 -5.68 7.51 3.03
N GLU A 339 -6.27 8.30 2.12
CA GLU A 339 -6.50 7.94 0.72
C GLU A 339 -5.61 8.78 -0.20
N ALA A 340 -5.23 8.26 -1.34
CA ALA A 340 -4.63 9.02 -2.43
C ALA A 340 -5.13 8.55 -3.80
N ASP A 341 -5.04 9.43 -4.79
CA ASP A 341 -5.30 9.11 -6.18
C ASP A 341 -4.04 8.47 -6.79
N SER A 342 -4.21 7.29 -7.39
CA SER A 342 -3.13 6.59 -8.08
C SER A 342 -2.92 7.12 -9.49
N GLU A 343 -1.65 7.27 -9.86
CA GLU A 343 -1.21 7.56 -11.24
C GLU A 343 -0.47 6.35 -11.83
N VAL A 344 -0.39 5.24 -11.08
CA VAL A 344 0.30 4.00 -11.45
C VAL A 344 -0.63 2.81 -11.21
N ASP A 345 -0.49 1.79 -12.05
CA ASP A 345 -1.40 0.63 -12.03
C ASP A 345 -0.89 -0.49 -11.12
N PHE A 346 0.42 -0.58 -10.91
CA PHE A 346 1.06 -1.61 -10.10
C PHE A 346 2.14 -1.01 -9.23
N ILE A 347 2.13 -1.26 -7.92
CA ILE A 347 3.16 -0.81 -6.98
C ILE A 347 3.97 -2.00 -6.45
N TYR A 348 5.26 -1.76 -6.20
CA TYR A 348 6.15 -2.76 -5.61
C TYR A 348 7.33 -2.09 -4.90
N ASN A 349 7.97 -2.83 -4.00
CA ASN A 349 9.23 -2.38 -3.40
C ASN A 349 10.40 -2.70 -4.35
N SER A 350 11.10 -1.66 -4.75
CA SER A 350 12.21 -1.72 -5.70
C SER A 350 13.53 -1.39 -5.01
N VAL A 351 14.61 -1.91 -5.56
CA VAL A 351 15.98 -1.51 -5.20
C VAL A 351 16.49 -0.56 -6.27
N THR A 352 17.19 0.50 -5.86
CA THR A 352 17.77 1.44 -6.82
C THR A 352 18.82 0.76 -7.69
N LEU A 353 18.71 0.99 -9.00
CA LEU A 353 19.66 0.47 -9.98
C LEU A 353 21.04 1.13 -9.81
N PRO A 354 22.14 0.44 -10.15
CA PRO A 354 23.46 1.05 -10.22
C PRO A 354 23.51 2.07 -11.37
N TRP A 355 24.16 3.20 -11.14
CA TRP A 355 24.30 4.28 -12.11
C TRP A 355 25.76 4.68 -12.29
N THR A 356 26.16 4.99 -13.52
CA THR A 356 27.38 5.77 -13.81
C THR A 356 27.00 7.19 -14.24
N ILE A 357 27.95 8.12 -14.13
CA ILE A 357 27.72 9.53 -14.48
C ILE A 357 27.36 9.67 -15.97
N GLU A 358 27.95 8.84 -16.83
CA GLU A 358 27.68 8.82 -18.26
C GLU A 358 26.24 8.42 -18.59
N GLN A 359 25.63 7.55 -17.77
CA GLN A 359 24.25 7.10 -17.96
C GLN A 359 23.22 8.19 -17.61
N LEU A 360 23.60 9.21 -16.83
CA LEU A 360 22.72 10.35 -16.53
C LEU A 360 22.43 11.22 -17.76
N ASP A 361 23.27 11.14 -18.80
CA ASP A 361 23.05 11.85 -20.08
C ASP A 361 21.73 11.42 -20.75
N GLN A 362 21.19 10.24 -20.41
CA GLN A 362 19.90 9.76 -20.92
C GLN A 362 18.72 10.66 -20.55
N PHE A 363 18.78 11.37 -19.42
CA PHE A 363 17.74 12.31 -19.00
C PHE A 363 17.90 13.69 -19.68
N GLY A 364 19.06 13.96 -20.29
CA GLY A 364 19.36 15.19 -21.00
C GLY A 364 19.49 16.40 -20.08
N THR A 365 18.42 17.17 -19.91
CA THR A 365 18.43 18.38 -19.08
C THR A 365 18.15 18.06 -17.61
N ILE A 366 18.67 18.90 -16.71
CA ILE A 366 18.45 18.78 -15.26
C ILE A 366 16.96 18.78 -14.87
N GLU A 367 16.12 19.44 -15.67
CA GLU A 367 14.66 19.54 -15.46
C GLU A 367 13.92 18.21 -15.68
N ASN A 368 14.51 17.29 -16.45
CA ASN A 368 13.91 15.98 -16.73
C ASN A 368 14.34 14.92 -15.73
N MET A 369 15.16 15.27 -14.73
CA MET A 369 15.65 14.29 -13.78
C MET A 369 14.52 13.78 -12.87
N PRO A 370 14.40 12.45 -12.68
CA PRO A 370 13.32 11.87 -11.88
C PRO A 370 13.44 12.17 -10.39
N ALA A 371 14.64 12.48 -9.91
CA ALA A 371 14.94 12.83 -8.53
C ALA A 371 16.10 13.83 -8.43
N PRO A 372 16.19 14.65 -7.36
CA PRO A 372 17.32 15.53 -7.10
C PRO A 372 18.65 14.75 -7.00
N PHE A 373 19.79 15.37 -7.33
CA PHE A 373 21.11 14.72 -7.27
C PHE A 373 21.50 14.17 -5.89
N ASP A 374 21.00 14.78 -4.82
CA ASP A 374 21.21 14.33 -3.44
C ASP A 374 20.23 13.21 -3.01
N SER A 375 19.41 12.72 -3.93
CA SER A 375 18.47 11.64 -3.64
C SER A 375 19.22 10.32 -3.45
N PRO A 376 18.84 9.51 -2.44
CA PRO A 376 19.36 8.15 -2.27
C PRO A 376 19.04 7.23 -3.47
N THR A 377 18.16 7.66 -4.38
CA THR A 377 17.89 6.98 -5.66
C THR A 377 19.15 6.78 -6.50
N TRP A 378 20.13 7.69 -6.42
CA TRP A 378 21.36 7.63 -7.23
C TRP A 378 22.49 6.80 -6.60
N ALA A 379 22.39 6.47 -5.31
CA ALA A 379 23.44 5.76 -4.59
C ALA A 379 23.52 4.26 -4.93
N GLY A 380 22.53 3.70 -5.64
CA GLY A 380 22.40 2.26 -5.89
C GLY A 380 22.11 1.46 -4.61
N GLY A 381 21.36 0.36 -4.72
CA GLY A 381 21.15 -0.55 -3.58
C GLY A 381 20.21 -0.07 -2.46
N ASN A 382 19.55 1.07 -2.58
CA ASN A 382 18.57 1.53 -1.59
C ASN A 382 17.16 1.02 -1.91
N SER A 383 16.40 0.65 -0.88
CA SER A 383 14.98 0.31 -1.05
C SER A 383 14.16 1.58 -1.28
N GLN A 384 13.30 1.54 -2.29
CA GLN A 384 12.42 2.63 -2.67
C GLN A 384 11.08 2.10 -3.18
N LEU A 385 10.03 2.88 -3.00
CA LEU A 385 8.74 2.60 -3.58
C LEU A 385 8.76 2.95 -5.09
N ALA A 386 8.36 1.99 -5.93
CA ALA A 386 8.24 2.19 -7.36
C ALA A 386 6.86 1.77 -7.86
N GLY A 387 6.43 2.35 -8.98
CA GLY A 387 5.20 1.99 -9.68
C GLY A 387 5.47 1.64 -11.14
N ILE A 388 4.63 0.79 -11.71
CA ILE A 388 4.63 0.42 -13.14
C ILE A 388 3.22 0.68 -13.69
N THR A 389 3.12 1.28 -14.86
CA THR A 389 1.85 1.39 -15.60
C THR A 389 1.55 0.14 -16.41
N VAL A 390 0.32 -0.01 -16.91
CA VAL A 390 -0.07 -1.11 -17.80
C VAL A 390 0.82 -1.19 -19.05
N SER A 391 1.34 -0.05 -19.53
CA SER A 391 2.28 0.02 -20.65
C SER A 391 3.69 -0.47 -20.32
N GLY A 392 4.05 -0.61 -19.05
CA GLY A 392 5.39 -0.99 -18.60
C GLY A 392 6.31 0.18 -18.25
N ALA A 393 5.83 1.42 -18.26
CA ALA A 393 6.64 2.57 -17.85
C ALA A 393 6.80 2.57 -16.33
N VAL A 394 8.02 2.85 -15.85
CA VAL A 394 8.38 2.82 -14.44
C VAL A 394 8.41 4.23 -13.88
N TYR A 395 7.79 4.41 -12.72
CA TYR A 395 7.71 5.67 -12.01
C TYR A 395 8.22 5.56 -10.58
N LEU A 396 8.76 6.66 -10.06
CA LEU A 396 9.23 6.80 -8.67
C LEU A 396 8.42 7.88 -7.94
N PHE A 397 8.22 7.72 -6.64
CA PHE A 397 7.47 8.67 -5.80
C PHE A 397 8.34 9.84 -5.30
N THR A 398 9.07 10.47 -6.22
CA THR A 398 10.05 11.54 -5.94
C THR A 398 9.68 12.90 -6.55
N GLY A 399 8.53 12.99 -7.23
CA GLY A 399 8.07 14.22 -7.87
C GLY A 399 7.53 15.26 -6.90
N ASP A 400 6.90 16.31 -7.44
CA ASP A 400 6.30 17.38 -6.66
C ASP A 400 5.21 16.88 -5.71
N ASN A 401 4.89 17.67 -4.68
CA ASN A 401 3.79 17.35 -3.77
C ASN A 401 2.45 17.33 -4.52
N LYS A 402 1.67 16.25 -4.34
CA LYS A 402 0.29 16.19 -4.80
C LYS A 402 -0.57 17.22 -4.03
N THR A 403 -1.62 17.68 -4.70
CA THR A 403 -2.61 18.58 -4.09
C THR A 403 -3.42 17.82 -3.03
N GLY A 404 -3.13 18.10 -1.77
CA GLY A 404 -3.78 17.48 -0.61
C GLY A 404 -5.15 18.09 -0.35
N THR A 405 -6.15 17.27 -0.03
CA THR A 405 -7.48 17.73 0.40
C THR A 405 -7.82 17.15 1.77
N ILE A 406 -8.07 18.02 2.74
CA ILE A 406 -8.45 17.64 4.10
C ILE A 406 -9.83 18.22 4.41
N GLU A 407 -10.78 17.41 4.85
CA GLU A 407 -12.09 17.85 5.34
C GLU A 407 -12.27 17.49 6.80
N THR A 408 -12.51 18.52 7.61
CA THR A 408 -12.70 18.40 9.05
C THR A 408 -14.06 17.85 9.44
N SER A 409 -14.18 17.38 10.68
CA SER A 409 -15.47 16.98 11.23
C SER A 409 -16.47 18.13 11.21
N GLU A 410 -17.75 17.75 11.16
CA GLU A 410 -18.82 18.70 11.32
C GLU A 410 -19.02 18.99 12.80
N GLN A 411 -18.95 20.27 13.16
CA GLN A 411 -18.99 20.71 14.55
C GLN A 411 -20.10 21.73 14.80
N PHE A 412 -20.67 21.64 16.01
CA PHE A 412 -21.50 22.69 16.58
C PHE A 412 -20.61 23.78 17.20
N LEU A 413 -20.14 24.72 16.37
CA LEU A 413 -19.24 25.78 16.82
C LEU A 413 -19.83 26.63 17.96
N LEU A 414 -21.16 26.76 18.01
CA LEU A 414 -21.82 27.49 19.09
C LEU A 414 -21.56 26.86 20.47
N GLN A 415 -21.61 25.53 20.59
CA GLN A 415 -21.38 24.84 21.86
C GLN A 415 -19.95 25.07 22.34
N GLN A 416 -18.98 25.04 21.41
CA GLN A 416 -17.58 25.35 21.72
C GLN A 416 -17.40 26.82 22.13
N LEU A 417 -18.08 27.76 21.46
CA LEU A 417 -18.06 29.18 21.85
C LEU A 417 -18.68 29.41 23.23
N GLN A 418 -19.77 28.71 23.56
CA GLN A 418 -20.41 28.79 24.89
C GLN A 418 -19.53 28.23 25.99
N ALA A 419 -18.75 27.19 25.71
CA ALA A 419 -17.79 26.64 26.66
C ALA A 419 -16.61 27.60 26.92
N MET A 420 -16.15 28.34 25.90
CA MET A 420 -15.02 29.25 26.03
C MET A 420 -15.37 30.65 26.52
N TYR A 421 -16.55 31.18 26.19
CA TYR A 421 -16.94 32.55 26.50
C TYR A 421 -18.27 32.60 27.25
N GLN A 422 -18.22 33.05 28.51
CA GLN A 422 -19.41 33.24 29.34
C GLN A 422 -20.29 34.36 28.77
N GLY A 423 -21.55 34.05 28.43
CA GLY A 423 -22.53 35.02 27.94
C GLY A 423 -22.91 34.90 26.45
N VAL A 424 -22.32 33.96 25.71
CA VAL A 424 -22.70 33.69 24.31
C VAL A 424 -24.11 33.07 24.24
N LYS A 425 -25.05 33.81 23.67
CA LYS A 425 -26.44 33.36 23.43
C LYS A 425 -26.72 33.36 21.92
N GLY A 426 -27.26 32.26 21.43
CA GLY A 426 -27.63 32.07 20.03
C GLY A 426 -27.98 30.62 19.78
N ASP A 427 -28.35 30.30 18.55
CA ASP A 427 -28.57 28.93 18.07
C ASP A 427 -27.82 28.67 16.75
N ARG A 428 -27.33 29.73 16.10
CA ARG A 428 -26.54 29.68 14.87
C ARG A 428 -25.21 30.36 15.09
N THR A 429 -24.26 30.06 14.21
CA THR A 429 -22.96 30.71 14.13
C THR A 429 -22.70 31.21 12.72
N VAL A 430 -21.98 32.32 12.63
CA VAL A 430 -21.39 32.78 11.38
C VAL A 430 -19.90 32.61 11.50
N VAL A 431 -19.33 31.75 10.66
CA VAL A 431 -17.88 31.70 10.46
C VAL A 431 -17.53 32.90 9.60
N VAL A 432 -16.58 33.72 10.05
CA VAL A 432 -16.16 34.96 9.39
C VAL A 432 -14.85 34.77 8.63
N ARG A 433 -13.95 33.96 9.19
CA ARG A 433 -12.66 33.63 8.61
C ARG A 433 -12.11 32.34 9.22
N VAL A 434 -11.25 31.67 8.47
CA VAL A 434 -10.55 30.45 8.89
C VAL A 434 -9.07 30.62 8.61
N ARG A 435 -8.20 30.16 9.50
CA ARG A 435 -6.74 30.15 9.28
C ARG A 435 -6.25 28.70 9.30
N PRO A 436 -5.80 28.14 8.16
CA PRO A 436 -5.07 26.87 8.17
C PRO A 436 -3.67 27.05 8.77
N ILE A 437 -3.21 26.05 9.52
CA ILE A 437 -1.86 26.00 10.10
C ILE A 437 -1.13 24.83 9.46
N PHE A 438 -0.08 25.15 8.71
CA PHE A 438 0.79 24.21 8.04
C PHE A 438 2.21 24.79 7.99
N ASP A 439 3.20 23.92 7.94
CA ASP A 439 4.61 24.24 7.84
C ASP A 439 5.11 24.07 6.39
N GLY A 440 6.17 24.80 6.04
CA GLY A 440 6.83 24.73 4.72
C GLY A 440 6.44 25.85 3.74
N VAL A 441 6.85 25.70 2.48
CA VAL A 441 6.66 26.70 1.42
C VAL A 441 5.53 26.24 0.51
N GLY A 442 4.29 26.55 0.89
CA GLY A 442 3.08 26.14 0.18
C GLY A 442 1.93 27.13 0.29
N SER A 443 0.81 26.82 -0.36
CA SER A 443 -0.43 27.58 -0.28
C SER A 443 -1.55 26.69 0.25
N ALA A 444 -2.34 27.21 1.18
CA ALA A 444 -3.50 26.53 1.73
C ALA A 444 -4.74 27.34 1.46
N THR A 445 -5.62 26.84 0.60
CA THR A 445 -6.92 27.46 0.36
C THR A 445 -8.00 26.75 1.17
N ALA A 446 -8.99 27.50 1.65
CA ALA A 446 -10.03 26.96 2.53
C ALA A 446 -11.42 27.31 1.99
N ARG A 447 -12.39 26.44 2.27
CA ARG A 447 -13.81 26.73 2.13
C ARG A 447 -14.61 26.17 3.29
N VAL A 448 -15.70 26.83 3.64
CA VAL A 448 -16.58 26.44 4.75
C VAL A 448 -17.87 25.86 4.19
N GLY A 449 -18.17 24.62 4.57
CA GLY A 449 -19.47 23.99 4.39
C GLY A 449 -20.34 24.29 5.59
N SER A 450 -21.60 24.68 5.38
CA SER A 450 -22.53 24.94 6.48
C SER A 450 -23.93 24.43 6.17
N ARG A 451 -24.63 23.99 7.22
CA ARG A 451 -26.05 23.60 7.15
C ARG A 451 -26.81 24.02 8.40
N LEU A 452 -28.13 24.13 8.28
CA LEU A 452 -29.03 24.53 9.36
C LEU A 452 -29.69 23.34 10.07
N LEU A 453 -30.10 22.34 9.29
CA LEU A 453 -30.74 21.12 9.78
C LEU A 453 -29.77 19.93 9.65
N SER A 454 -29.92 18.93 10.52
CA SER A 454 -29.11 17.72 10.50
C SER A 454 -29.41 16.78 9.32
N ASN A 455 -30.49 17.03 8.58
CA ASN A 455 -30.90 16.25 7.41
C ASN A 455 -30.78 17.03 6.09
N SER A 456 -30.42 18.32 6.12
CA SER A 456 -30.25 19.11 4.90
C SER A 456 -28.85 18.91 4.32
N GLU A 457 -28.73 19.11 3.01
CA GLU A 457 -27.45 19.15 2.33
C GLU A 457 -26.56 20.29 2.84
N VAL A 458 -25.25 20.11 2.72
CA VAL A 458 -24.27 21.12 3.13
C VAL A 458 -24.01 22.09 1.99
N VAL A 459 -24.20 23.37 2.25
CA VAL A 459 -23.90 24.44 1.31
C VAL A 459 -22.45 24.87 1.49
N TRP A 460 -21.66 24.80 0.42
CA TRP A 460 -20.25 25.17 0.41
C TRP A 460 -20.03 26.62 -0.04
N SER A 461 -19.16 27.34 0.66
CA SER A 461 -18.68 28.65 0.21
C SER A 461 -17.75 28.54 -1.01
N GLN A 462 -17.48 29.68 -1.65
CA GLN A 462 -16.34 29.79 -2.57
C GLN A 462 -15.02 29.52 -1.83
N MET A 463 -14.02 29.04 -2.59
CA MET A 463 -12.68 28.81 -2.06
C MET A 463 -11.98 30.16 -1.85
N ALA A 464 -11.39 30.37 -0.67
CA ALA A 464 -10.66 31.58 -0.34
C ALA A 464 -9.19 31.27 -0.02
N ALA A 465 -8.31 32.09 -0.57
CA ALA A 465 -6.89 32.10 -0.24
C ALA A 465 -6.63 32.91 1.04
N PRO A 466 -5.54 32.60 1.77
CA PRO A 466 -5.18 33.32 2.99
C PRO A 466 -4.64 34.70 2.63
N ASN A 467 -4.98 35.70 3.44
CA ASN A 467 -4.40 37.03 3.36
C ASN A 467 -2.99 37.08 4.02
N GLU A 468 -2.35 38.26 4.04
CA GLU A 468 -1.02 38.44 4.69
C GLU A 468 -0.99 38.03 6.17
N SER A 469 -2.13 38.04 6.86
CA SER A 469 -2.28 37.59 8.25
C SER A 469 -2.60 36.09 8.38
N GLY A 470 -2.59 35.34 7.27
CA GLY A 470 -2.90 33.91 7.18
C GLY A 470 -4.40 33.58 7.21
N TRP A 471 -5.30 34.57 7.26
CA TRP A 471 -6.74 34.32 7.35
C TRP A 471 -7.39 34.23 5.97
N CYS A 472 -8.12 33.15 5.73
CA CYS A 472 -9.05 33.02 4.61
C CYS A 472 -10.39 33.64 5.02
N THR A 473 -10.75 34.77 4.40
CA THR A 473 -12.00 35.50 4.72
C THR A 473 -13.19 34.83 4.04
N ILE A 474 -14.03 34.15 4.81
CA ILE A 474 -15.17 33.39 4.33
C ILE A 474 -16.32 33.63 5.30
N ARG A 475 -17.39 34.29 4.84
CA ARG A 475 -18.56 34.56 5.66
C ARG A 475 -19.67 33.56 5.35
N GLN A 476 -19.84 32.57 6.22
CA GLN A 476 -20.87 31.53 6.04
C GLN A 476 -21.68 31.34 7.33
N GLN A 477 -23.00 31.39 7.22
CA GLN A 477 -23.93 31.17 8.34
C GLN A 477 -24.45 29.73 8.37
N GLY A 478 -24.56 29.16 9.55
CA GLY A 478 -25.11 27.82 9.76
C GLY A 478 -25.27 27.48 11.24
N ARG A 479 -25.75 26.28 11.51
CA ARG A 479 -25.66 25.67 12.86
C ARG A 479 -24.51 24.69 12.93
N PHE A 480 -24.33 23.94 11.84
CA PHE A 480 -23.26 22.99 11.64
C PHE A 480 -22.26 23.55 10.66
N HIS A 481 -20.97 23.44 10.99
CA HIS A 481 -19.90 23.90 10.12
C HIS A 481 -18.86 22.80 9.93
N ARG A 482 -18.33 22.70 8.72
CA ARG A 482 -17.17 21.89 8.36
C ARG A 482 -16.26 22.70 7.45
N VAL A 483 -14.97 22.46 7.52
CA VAL A 483 -13.98 23.12 6.66
C VAL A 483 -13.31 22.10 5.77
N ARG A 484 -13.19 22.44 4.49
CA ARG A 484 -12.34 21.74 3.54
C ARG A 484 -11.15 22.63 3.21
N LEU A 485 -9.96 22.06 3.36
CA LEU A 485 -8.67 22.65 3.04
C LEU A 485 -8.13 21.96 1.79
N VAL A 486 -7.56 22.76 0.89
CA VAL A 486 -6.80 22.30 -0.26
C VAL A 486 -5.40 22.87 -0.15
N LEU A 487 -4.44 21.98 0.01
CA LEU A 487 -3.03 22.27 0.24
C LEU A 487 -2.25 22.01 -1.05
N THR A 488 -1.49 23.01 -1.50
CA THR A 488 -0.64 22.94 -2.70
C THR A 488 0.78 23.42 -2.41
N GLY A 489 1.72 23.05 -3.28
CA GLY A 489 3.13 23.44 -3.16
C GLY A 489 3.91 22.61 -2.14
N ASN A 490 5.09 23.09 -1.77
CA ASN A 490 6.09 22.40 -0.95
C ASN A 490 5.85 22.60 0.56
N TYR A 491 4.61 22.41 1.01
CA TYR A 491 4.33 22.28 2.44
C TYR A 491 4.94 20.99 2.98
N THR A 492 5.35 20.97 4.24
CA THR A 492 5.95 19.80 4.90
C THR A 492 4.94 19.08 5.76
N GLN A 493 4.10 19.81 6.50
CA GLN A 493 3.16 19.22 7.43
C GLN A 493 1.97 20.15 7.68
N ALA A 494 0.75 19.61 7.71
CA ALA A 494 -0.46 20.32 8.12
C ALA A 494 -0.96 19.76 9.45
N THR A 495 -1.17 20.64 10.44
CA THR A 495 -1.37 20.21 11.84
C THR A 495 -2.72 20.61 12.42
N SER A 496 -3.20 21.82 12.09
CA SER A 496 -4.38 22.39 12.72
C SER A 496 -5.01 23.50 11.89
N LEU A 497 -6.12 24.02 12.40
CA LEU A 497 -6.81 25.16 11.83
C LEU A 497 -7.46 26.00 12.93
N GLN A 498 -7.64 27.29 12.67
CA GLN A 498 -8.34 28.20 13.58
C GLN A 498 -9.62 28.71 12.93
N TYR A 499 -10.74 28.65 13.65
CA TYR A 499 -11.99 29.28 13.26
C TYR A 499 -12.12 30.64 13.92
N ASP A 500 -12.55 31.67 13.18
CA ASP A 500 -13.13 32.86 13.79
C ASP A 500 -14.64 32.86 13.53
N ALA A 501 -15.39 32.58 14.60
CA ALA A 501 -16.84 32.49 14.55
C ALA A 501 -17.49 33.52 15.50
N VAL A 502 -18.68 33.98 15.10
CA VAL A 502 -19.53 34.85 15.90
C VAL A 502 -20.93 34.25 16.05
N PRO A 503 -21.58 34.37 17.22
CA PRO A 503 -22.93 33.88 17.42
C PRO A 503 -23.92 34.68 16.55
N ALA A 504 -24.92 33.99 16.03
CA ALA A 504 -26.06 34.56 15.34
C ALA A 504 -27.35 34.23 16.11
N GLY A 505 -28.35 35.10 15.93
CA GLY A 505 -29.61 35.07 16.68
C GLY A 505 -30.41 33.76 16.52
N PHE A 506 -31.43 33.61 17.37
CA PHE A 506 -32.26 32.39 17.49
C PHE A 506 -33.30 32.18 16.37
N ARG A 507 -33.35 33.05 15.34
CA ARG A 507 -34.36 33.02 14.27
C ARG A 507 -33.73 32.74 12.92
#